data_AF-A0A496Y623-F1
#
_entry.id   AF-A0A496Y623-F1
#
_cell.length_a   1.000
_cell.length_b   1.000
_cell.length_c   1.000
_cell.angle_alpha   90.00
_cell.angle_beta   90.00
_cell.angle_gamma   90.00
#
_symmetry.space_group_name_H-M   'P 1'
#
loop_
_entity.id
_entity.type
_entity.pdbx_description
1 polymer ?
#
loop_
_entity_poly.entity_id
_entity_poly.type
_entity_poly.pdbx_seq_one_letter_code
_entity_poly.pdbx_strand_id
1 'polypeptide(L)'
;MTILSFHPCFGADKQIILGPRPLSLEDRLHIGQADAILLPQGCSAELYLACAHSRAAVFPEYGVRFKYPGKTGQAKLFQEFSIPHPETRCWRSTAELTVFLKKGNPLPHGFPFFLKIDGLHEGEGVFFIEEEANLRDVLGQLREREAS
;
A
#
# COMPACT_ATOMS: atom_id res chain seq x y z
N MET A 1 -1.40 -33.66 1.88
CA MET A 1 -1.78 -32.28 1.54
C MET A 1 -2.43 -31.66 2.76
N THR A 2 -1.70 -30.81 3.46
CA THR A 2 -2.14 -30.09 4.66
C THR A 2 -2.24 -28.61 4.34
N ILE A 3 -3.42 -28.02 4.50
CA ILE A 3 -3.68 -26.60 4.28
C ILE A 3 -3.72 -25.88 5.63
N LEU A 4 -2.86 -24.87 5.78
CA LEU A 4 -2.87 -23.94 6.91
C LEU A 4 -3.58 -22.65 6.49
N SER A 5 -4.60 -22.24 7.23
CA SER A 5 -5.29 -20.97 6.98
C SER A 5 -5.07 -19.97 8.10
N PHE A 6 -4.58 -18.79 7.74
CA PHE A 6 -4.60 -17.59 8.57
C PHE A 6 -5.81 -16.69 8.27
N HIS A 7 -6.66 -17.08 7.31
CA HIS A 7 -7.81 -16.28 6.90
C HIS A 7 -8.96 -16.44 7.90
N PRO A 8 -9.56 -15.36 8.42
CA PRO A 8 -10.59 -15.44 9.46
C PRO A 8 -11.88 -16.14 9.01
N CYS A 9 -12.19 -16.07 7.71
CA CYS A 9 -13.42 -16.62 7.16
C CYS A 9 -13.25 -17.96 6.43
N PHE A 10 -12.02 -18.46 6.26
CA PHE A 10 -11.78 -19.70 5.50
C PHE A 10 -11.12 -20.74 6.41
N GLY A 11 -11.91 -21.74 6.82
CA GLY A 11 -11.40 -22.92 7.50
C GLY A 11 -10.57 -23.81 6.56
N ALA A 12 -9.66 -24.58 7.15
CA ALA A 12 -8.79 -25.54 6.47
C ALA A 12 -8.41 -26.66 7.45
N ASP A 13 -7.45 -27.53 7.11
CA ASP A 13 -6.99 -28.60 8.00
C ASP A 13 -6.47 -28.05 9.34
N LYS A 14 -5.79 -26.89 9.30
CA LYS A 14 -5.51 -26.08 10.50
C LYS A 14 -5.81 -24.62 10.22
N GLN A 15 -6.50 -23.95 11.15
CA GLN A 15 -6.76 -22.53 11.11
C GLN A 15 -6.11 -21.82 12.31
N ILE A 16 -5.42 -20.70 12.04
CA ILE A 16 -4.77 -19.87 13.06
C ILE A 16 -5.23 -18.42 12.88
N ILE A 17 -5.99 -17.90 13.83
CA ILE A 17 -6.36 -16.48 13.86
C ILE A 17 -5.29 -15.70 14.61
N LEU A 18 -4.42 -15.02 13.86
CA LEU A 18 -3.28 -14.31 14.43
C LEU A 18 -3.71 -13.04 15.18
N GLY A 19 -4.63 -12.26 14.61
CA GLY A 19 -4.97 -10.94 15.16
C GLY A 19 -3.72 -10.04 15.21
N PRO A 20 -3.52 -9.24 16.28
CA PRO A 20 -2.37 -8.34 16.41
C PRO A 20 -1.10 -9.03 16.98
N ARG A 21 -1.17 -10.31 17.33
CA ARG A 21 -0.06 -11.00 18.01
C ARG A 21 1.06 -11.36 17.02
N PRO A 22 2.34 -11.38 17.44
CA PRO A 22 3.44 -11.86 16.59
C PRO A 22 3.36 -13.37 16.35
N LEU A 23 4.09 -13.84 15.34
CA LEU A 23 4.24 -15.27 15.07
C LEU A 23 5.01 -15.97 16.20
N SER A 24 4.38 -16.98 16.79
CA SER A 24 4.99 -17.86 17.77
C SER A 24 5.85 -18.94 17.11
N LEU A 25 6.62 -19.67 17.92
CA LEU A 25 7.36 -20.84 17.45
C LEU A 25 6.42 -21.92 16.88
N GLU A 26 5.27 -22.14 17.52
CA GLU A 26 4.28 -23.12 17.06
C GLU A 26 3.71 -22.72 15.69
N ASP A 27 3.39 -21.45 15.48
CA ASP A 27 2.90 -20.98 14.17
C ASP A 27 3.94 -21.25 13.07
N ARG A 28 5.22 -21.01 13.36
CA ARG A 28 6.32 -21.26 12.42
C ARG A 28 6.49 -22.74 12.11
N LEU A 29 6.27 -23.63 13.09
CA LEU A 29 6.25 -25.07 12.86
C LEU A 29 5.11 -25.47 11.91
N HIS A 30 3.91 -24.92 12.10
CA HIS A 30 2.79 -25.18 11.19
C HIS A 30 3.04 -24.65 9.78
N ILE A 31 3.62 -23.45 9.67
CA ILE A 31 4.05 -22.90 8.38
C ILE A 31 5.03 -23.86 7.69
N GLY A 32 6.01 -24.40 8.42
CA GLY A 32 7.01 -25.30 7.87
C GLY A 32 6.49 -26.68 7.44
N GLN A 33 5.34 -27.11 7.98
CA GLN A 33 4.72 -28.41 7.70
C GLN A 33 3.57 -28.33 6.68
N ALA A 34 3.11 -27.13 6.32
CA ALA A 34 2.00 -26.96 5.40
C ALA A 34 2.42 -27.26 3.96
N ASP A 35 1.51 -27.85 3.18
CA ASP A 35 1.63 -27.97 1.73
C ASP A 35 1.07 -26.72 1.03
N ALA A 36 0.07 -26.07 1.64
CA ALA A 36 -0.49 -24.80 1.17
C ALA A 36 -0.89 -23.88 2.34
N ILE A 37 -0.81 -22.56 2.13
CA ILE A 37 -1.12 -21.54 3.13
C ILE A 37 -2.08 -20.50 2.55
N LEU A 38 -3.18 -20.23 3.26
CA LEU A 38 -4.13 -19.17 2.97
C LEU A 38 -3.90 -17.96 3.89
N LEU A 39 -3.59 -16.80 3.33
CA LEU A 39 -3.30 -15.56 4.04
C LEU A 39 -4.53 -14.64 4.16
N PRO A 40 -4.66 -13.85 5.23
CA PRO A 40 -5.78 -12.91 5.42
C PRO A 40 -5.63 -11.65 4.56
N GLN A 41 -6.71 -10.89 4.36
CA GLN A 41 -6.67 -9.59 3.66
C GLN A 41 -5.75 -8.57 4.37
N GLY A 42 -5.77 -8.57 5.70
CA GLY A 42 -4.90 -7.76 6.56
C GLY A 42 -3.52 -8.39 6.81
N CYS A 43 -2.99 -9.18 5.87
CA CYS A 43 -1.70 -9.84 6.03
C CYS A 43 -0.59 -8.81 6.26
N SER A 44 0.21 -9.03 7.31
CA SER A 44 1.41 -8.25 7.58
C SER A 44 2.58 -8.73 6.71
N ALA A 45 3.56 -7.85 6.48
CA ALA A 45 4.78 -8.23 5.77
C ALA A 45 5.53 -9.37 6.49
N GLU A 46 5.56 -9.36 7.82
CA GLU A 46 6.19 -10.42 8.62
C GLU A 46 5.53 -11.78 8.38
N LEU A 47 4.20 -11.85 8.44
CA LEU A 47 3.46 -13.09 8.21
C LEU A 47 3.69 -13.60 6.79
N TYR A 48 3.54 -12.71 5.81
CA TYR A 48 3.76 -13.06 4.42
C TYR A 48 5.17 -13.60 4.17
N LEU A 49 6.22 -12.92 4.66
CA LEU A 49 7.60 -13.37 4.48
C LEU A 49 7.85 -14.73 5.16
N ALA A 50 7.31 -14.96 6.35
CA ALA A 50 7.44 -16.24 7.02
C ALA A 50 6.83 -17.38 6.18
N CYS A 51 5.65 -17.15 5.59
CA CYS A 51 4.98 -18.12 4.74
C CYS A 51 5.67 -18.28 3.37
N ALA A 52 6.08 -17.19 2.74
CA ALA A 52 6.71 -17.18 1.41
C ALA A 52 8.11 -17.82 1.41
N HIS A 53 8.82 -17.81 2.54
CA HIS A 53 10.09 -18.53 2.70
C HIS A 53 9.92 -20.03 3.03
N SER A 54 8.69 -20.51 3.21
CA SER A 54 8.42 -21.93 3.39
C SER A 54 8.38 -22.68 2.04
N ARG A 55 8.18 -24.00 2.08
CA ARG A 55 7.96 -24.82 0.87
C ARG A 55 6.48 -24.84 0.43
N ALA A 56 5.57 -24.26 1.20
CA ALA A 56 4.15 -24.31 0.94
C ALA A 56 3.77 -23.42 -0.26
N ALA A 57 2.72 -23.80 -0.99
CA ALA A 57 2.06 -22.89 -1.91
C ALA A 57 1.30 -21.80 -1.12
N VAL A 58 1.58 -20.52 -1.38
CA VAL A 58 1.00 -19.40 -0.63
C VAL A 58 -0.04 -18.66 -1.47
N PHE A 59 -1.23 -18.41 -0.90
CA PHE A 59 -2.28 -17.62 -1.54
C PHE A 59 -2.96 -16.65 -0.56
N PRO A 60 -3.28 -15.40 -0.97
CA PRO A 60 -2.82 -14.76 -2.20
C PRO A 60 -1.33 -14.39 -2.12
N GLU A 61 -0.75 -14.10 -3.29
CA GLU A 61 0.60 -13.55 -3.39
C GLU A 61 0.57 -12.05 -2.99
N TYR A 62 1.21 -11.68 -1.87
CA TYR A 62 1.33 -10.30 -1.39
C TYR A 62 2.69 -9.62 -1.61
N GLY A 63 3.68 -10.31 -2.17
CA GLY A 63 5.03 -9.78 -2.38
C GLY A 63 5.02 -8.49 -3.20
N VAL A 64 4.22 -8.45 -4.27
CA VAL A 64 4.04 -7.21 -5.06
C VAL A 64 3.43 -6.08 -4.21
N ARG A 65 2.44 -6.38 -3.36
CA ARG A 65 1.82 -5.38 -2.47
C ARG A 65 2.85 -4.74 -1.53
N PHE A 66 3.76 -5.54 -0.96
CA PHE A 66 4.78 -5.03 -0.04
C PHE A 66 5.95 -4.36 -0.77
N LYS A 67 6.26 -4.76 -2.00
CA LYS A 67 7.27 -4.11 -2.84
C LYS A 67 6.86 -2.71 -3.30
N TYR A 68 5.55 -2.48 -3.47
CA TYR A 68 5.00 -1.22 -3.96
C TYR A 68 3.95 -0.65 -2.97
N PRO A 69 4.39 -0.22 -1.76
CA PRO A 69 3.48 0.23 -0.73
C PRO A 69 2.87 1.59 -1.07
N GLY A 70 1.65 1.82 -0.60
CA GLY A 70 0.97 3.11 -0.73
C GLY A 70 0.63 3.49 -2.16
N LYS A 71 0.12 4.71 -2.33
CA LYS A 71 -0.26 5.28 -3.63
C LYS A 71 0.97 5.59 -4.48
N THR A 72 2.07 6.03 -3.87
CA THR A 72 3.31 6.34 -4.60
C THR A 72 3.99 5.07 -5.12
N GLY A 73 4.02 4.00 -4.31
CA GLY A 73 4.48 2.69 -4.75
C GLY A 73 3.61 2.12 -5.86
N GLN A 74 2.28 2.22 -5.74
CA GLN A 74 1.35 1.77 -6.79
C GLN A 74 1.54 2.55 -8.11
N ALA A 75 1.77 3.87 -8.06
CA ALA A 75 2.08 4.64 -9.27
C ALA A 75 3.36 4.12 -9.94
N LYS A 76 4.40 3.81 -9.16
CA LYS A 76 5.64 3.20 -9.65
C LYS A 76 5.41 1.80 -10.22
N LEU A 77 4.58 0.98 -9.57
CA LEU A 77 4.19 -0.35 -10.08
C LEU A 77 3.58 -0.24 -11.47
N PHE A 78 2.60 0.65 -11.65
CA PHE A 78 1.94 0.80 -12.94
C PHE A 78 2.90 1.28 -14.04
N GLN A 79 3.81 2.19 -13.71
CA GLN A 79 4.85 2.64 -14.64
C GLN A 79 5.80 1.52 -15.02
N GLU A 80 6.36 0.79 -14.05
CA GLU A 80 7.34 -0.28 -14.30
C GLU A 80 6.77 -1.43 -15.13
N PHE A 81 5.48 -1.75 -14.93
CA PHE A 81 4.80 -2.82 -15.67
C PHE A 81 4.04 -2.33 -16.91
N SER A 82 4.17 -1.04 -17.27
CA SER A 82 3.45 -0.44 -18.41
C SER A 82 1.93 -0.68 -18.36
N ILE A 83 1.36 -0.68 -17.16
CA ILE A 83 -0.09 -0.84 -16.95
C ILE A 83 -0.76 0.51 -17.25
N PRO A 84 -1.84 0.56 -18.05
CA PRO A 84 -2.58 1.80 -18.25
C PRO A 84 -3.06 2.41 -16.93
N HIS A 85 -2.69 3.66 -16.67
CA HIS A 85 -3.04 4.42 -15.48
C HIS A 85 -3.12 5.92 -15.79
N PRO A 86 -3.84 6.72 -14.99
CA PRO A 86 -3.77 8.18 -15.11
C PRO A 86 -2.33 8.66 -14.94
N GLU A 87 -1.90 9.66 -15.73
CA GLU A 87 -0.59 10.27 -15.50
C GLU A 87 -0.50 10.68 -14.03
N THR A 88 0.58 10.28 -13.37
CA THR A 88 0.76 10.49 -11.94
C THR A 88 2.18 11.00 -11.69
N ARG A 89 2.27 12.14 -11.01
CA ARG A 89 3.54 12.66 -10.47
C ARG A 89 3.55 12.51 -8.96
N CYS A 90 4.69 12.06 -8.44
CA CYS A 90 4.91 11.87 -7.02
C CYS A 90 5.92 12.90 -6.52
N TRP A 91 5.61 13.54 -5.40
CA TRP A 91 6.50 14.43 -4.67
C TRP A 91 6.73 13.87 -3.27
N ARG A 92 7.92 14.06 -2.71
CA ARG A 92 8.28 13.54 -1.38
C ARG A 92 7.71 14.39 -0.25
N SER A 93 7.35 15.64 -0.54
CA SER A 93 6.76 16.57 0.42
C SER A 93 6.00 17.70 -0.27
N THR A 94 5.16 18.39 0.51
CA THR A 94 4.52 19.64 0.05
C THR A 94 5.53 20.72 -0.31
N ALA A 95 6.68 20.75 0.36
CA ALA A 95 7.75 21.70 0.09
C ALA A 95 8.36 21.47 -1.30
N GLU A 96 8.57 20.21 -1.70
CA GLU A 96 9.10 19.87 -3.02
C GLU A 96 8.13 20.31 -4.13
N LEU A 97 6.85 20.00 -3.99
CA LEU A 97 5.80 20.45 -4.92
C LEU A 97 5.74 22.00 -4.96
N THR A 98 5.81 22.67 -3.81
CA THR A 98 5.80 24.14 -3.74
C THR A 98 6.99 24.75 -4.48
N VAL A 99 8.20 24.20 -4.31
CA VAL A 99 9.40 24.66 -5.02
C VAL A 99 9.26 24.43 -6.53
N PHE A 100 8.70 23.30 -6.94
CA PHE A 100 8.43 23.01 -8.35
C PHE A 100 7.51 24.07 -8.98
N LEU A 101 6.42 24.44 -8.29
CA LEU A 101 5.48 25.46 -8.75
C LEU A 101 6.11 26.87 -8.77
N LYS A 102 6.86 27.25 -7.73
CA LYS A 102 7.53 28.57 -7.65
C LYS A 102 8.55 28.82 -8.75
N LYS A 103 9.12 27.76 -9.33
CA LYS A 103 10.03 27.84 -10.48
C LYS A 103 9.30 28.11 -11.81
N GLY A 104 7.97 28.24 -11.79
CA GLY A 104 7.16 28.44 -12.99
C GLY A 104 7.03 27.19 -13.85
N ASN A 105 7.32 26.00 -13.31
CA ASN A 105 7.08 24.77 -14.04
C ASN A 105 5.57 24.55 -14.20
N PRO A 106 5.11 24.08 -15.37
CA PRO A 106 3.71 23.79 -15.56
C PRO A 106 3.29 22.65 -14.62
N LEU A 107 2.04 22.72 -14.16
CA LEU A 107 1.43 21.58 -13.50
C LEU A 107 1.47 20.35 -14.44
N PRO A 108 1.70 19.14 -13.90
CA PRO A 108 1.71 17.93 -14.73
C PRO A 108 0.36 17.67 -15.39
N HIS A 109 -0.72 18.21 -14.83
CA HIS A 109 -2.07 18.07 -15.31
C HIS A 109 -2.70 19.44 -15.46
N GLY A 110 -3.52 19.62 -16.50
CA GLY A 110 -4.50 20.71 -16.50
C GLY A 110 -5.54 20.49 -15.40
N PHE A 111 -6.21 21.55 -14.98
CA PHE A 111 -7.36 21.40 -14.11
C PHE A 111 -8.54 20.74 -14.87
N PRO A 112 -9.37 19.92 -14.20
CA PRO A 112 -9.24 19.51 -12.80
C PRO A 112 -8.33 18.28 -12.62
N PHE A 113 -7.74 18.12 -11.43
CA PHE A 113 -6.96 16.93 -11.08
C PHE A 113 -7.14 16.52 -9.61
N PHE A 114 -6.62 15.34 -9.25
CA PHE A 114 -6.60 14.87 -7.87
C PHE A 114 -5.20 14.99 -7.26
N LEU A 115 -5.14 15.54 -6.05
CA LEU A 115 -3.97 15.47 -5.19
C LEU A 115 -4.23 14.43 -4.10
N LYS A 116 -3.28 13.52 -3.86
CA LYS A 116 -3.48 12.41 -2.91
C LYS A 116 -2.29 12.28 -1.98
N ILE A 117 -2.55 12.23 -0.67
CA ILE A 117 -1.54 11.91 0.34
C ILE A 117 -1.23 10.42 0.28
N ASP A 118 0.05 10.07 0.38
CA ASP A 118 0.47 8.69 0.48
C ASP A 118 0.14 8.08 1.85
N GLY A 119 -0.06 6.77 1.90
CA GLY A 119 -0.28 6.04 3.15
C GLY A 119 -1.64 6.23 3.83
N LEU A 120 -2.48 7.18 3.42
CA LEU A 120 -3.88 7.27 3.86
C LEU A 120 -4.80 6.33 3.08
N HIS A 121 -5.91 5.94 3.71
CA HIS A 121 -6.83 4.91 3.20
C HIS A 121 -8.27 5.45 3.09
N GLU A 122 -9.15 4.68 2.44
CA GLU A 122 -10.61 4.90 2.45
C GLU A 122 -11.09 6.29 1.96
N GLY A 123 -10.33 6.92 1.05
CA GLY A 123 -10.67 8.24 0.50
C GLY A 123 -10.14 9.41 1.33
N GLU A 124 -9.59 9.15 2.52
CA GLU A 124 -8.91 10.17 3.31
C GLU A 124 -7.65 10.68 2.59
N GLY A 125 -7.42 12.00 2.66
CA GLY A 125 -6.30 12.65 2.01
C GLY A 125 -6.35 12.63 0.48
N VAL A 126 -7.55 12.54 -0.11
CA VAL A 126 -7.79 12.75 -1.54
C VAL A 126 -8.48 14.09 -1.72
N PHE A 127 -7.85 14.99 -2.49
CA PHE A 127 -8.33 16.34 -2.73
C PHE A 127 -8.62 16.52 -4.22
N PHE A 128 -9.79 17.04 -4.53
CA PHE A 128 -10.17 17.43 -5.89
C PHE A 128 -9.79 18.89 -6.11
N ILE A 129 -8.98 19.16 -7.13
CA ILE A 129 -8.40 20.47 -7.41
C ILE A 129 -8.98 20.96 -8.73
N GLU A 130 -9.87 21.95 -8.67
CA GLU A 130 -10.55 22.54 -9.83
C GLU A 130 -9.84 23.80 -10.32
N GLU A 131 -9.12 24.49 -9.43
CA GLU A 131 -8.43 25.74 -9.73
C GLU A 131 -7.23 25.99 -8.81
N GLU A 132 -6.44 27.01 -9.17
CA GLU A 132 -5.22 27.37 -8.44
C GLU A 132 -5.49 27.78 -6.99
N ALA A 133 -6.64 28.41 -6.71
CA ALA A 133 -7.04 28.77 -5.35
C ALA A 133 -7.17 27.51 -4.46
N ASN A 134 -7.87 26.48 -4.93
CA ASN A 134 -8.02 25.22 -4.18
C ASN A 134 -6.66 24.54 -3.97
N LEU A 135 -5.79 24.58 -4.98
CA LEU A 135 -4.44 24.01 -4.84
C LEU A 135 -3.66 24.69 -3.72
N ARG A 136 -3.69 26.02 -3.64
CA ARG A 136 -2.99 26.77 -2.59
C ARG A 136 -3.51 26.45 -1.20
N ASP A 137 -4.83 26.37 -1.04
CA ASP A 137 -5.46 26.07 0.25
C ASP A 137 -5.10 24.65 0.73
N VAL A 138 -5.18 23.67 -0.17
CA VAL A 138 -4.82 22.28 0.14
C VAL A 138 -3.33 22.17 0.48
N LEU A 139 -2.44 22.84 -0.26
CA LEU A 139 -1.00 22.83 0.06
C LEU A 139 -0.71 23.46 1.43
N GLY A 140 -1.47 24.48 1.84
CA GLY A 140 -1.38 25.05 3.19
C GLY A 140 -1.72 24.02 4.26
N GLN A 141 -2.87 23.35 4.14
CA GLN A 141 -3.33 22.32 5.08
C GLN A 141 -2.34 21.15 5.18
N LEU A 142 -1.83 20.69 4.04
CA LEU A 142 -0.88 19.59 4.00
C LEU A 142 0.45 19.94 4.65
N ARG A 143 0.91 21.19 4.48
CA ARG A 143 2.15 21.66 5.10
C ARG A 143 2.04 21.72 6.62
N GLU A 144 0.90 22.15 7.15
CA GLU A 144 0.65 22.13 8.60
C GLU A 144 0.67 20.69 9.14
N ARG A 145 0.06 19.75 8.41
CA ARG A 145 0.05 18.33 8.75
C ARG A 145 1.43 17.66 8.68
N GLU A 146 2.28 18.06 7.74
CA GLU A 146 3.66 17.55 7.66
C GLU A 146 4.54 18.05 8.81
N ALA A 147 4.16 19.16 9.47
CA ALA A 147 4.92 19.76 10.57
C ALA A 147 4.49 19.28 11.96
N SER A 148 3.37 18.57 12.08
CA SER A 148 2.84 17.96 13.32
C SER A 148 3.36 16.55 13.53
#